data_AF-A0A928EHU2-F1
#
_entry.id   AF-A0A928EHU2-F1
#
_cell.length_a   1.000
_cell.length_b   1.000
_cell.length_c   1.000
_cell.angle_alpha   90.00
_cell.angle_beta   90.00
_cell.angle_gamma   90.00
#
_symmetry.space_group_name_H-M   'P 1'
#
loop_
_entity.id
_entity.type
_entity.pdbx_description
1 polymer ?
#
loop_
_entity_poly.entity_id
_entity_poly.type
_entity_poly.pdbx_seq_one_letter_code
_entity_poly.pdbx_strand_id
1 'polypeptide(L)'
;MSKRRVFNKNIIYRRDLTRLPDRARILYQYMILEADDDGFVDDPMRVVRMAEATEENYGMLIDAGFLFEFKTGVCVLMHWLCHNSTDREGYISTIFTEERSQLKIKPNGEYCLR
;
A
#
# COMPACT_ATOMS: atom_id res chain seq x y z
N MET A 1 4.01 14.38 16.62
CA MET A 1 4.87 14.38 15.40
C MET A 1 3.98 14.32 14.18
N SER A 2 4.31 15.05 13.12
CA SER A 2 3.53 15.03 11.87
C SER A 2 3.81 13.73 11.10
N LYS A 3 2.76 12.98 10.74
CA LYS A 3 2.86 11.85 9.81
C LYS A 3 2.88 12.40 8.38
N ARG A 4 4.05 12.35 7.73
CA ARG A 4 4.20 12.72 6.32
C ARG A 4 4.10 11.47 5.46
N ARG A 5 3.35 11.56 4.36
CA ARG A 5 3.28 10.54 3.31
C ARG A 5 3.74 11.16 1.99
N VAL A 6 4.61 10.44 1.30
CA VAL A 6 5.23 10.90 0.04
C VAL A 6 4.76 10.03 -1.11
N PHE A 7 4.47 10.68 -2.23
CA PHE A 7 4.07 10.00 -3.45
C PHE A 7 5.24 9.95 -4.43
N ASN A 8 5.75 8.74 -4.70
CA ASN A 8 6.73 8.53 -5.74
C ASN A 8 6.06 8.61 -7.12
N LYS A 9 6.43 9.63 -7.90
CA LYS A 9 5.90 9.87 -9.25
C LYS A 9 6.08 8.67 -10.18
N ASN A 10 7.19 7.93 -10.07
CA ASN A 10 7.45 6.78 -10.94
C ASN A 10 6.46 5.63 -10.71
N ILE A 11 5.96 5.48 -9.47
CA ILE A 11 4.93 4.49 -9.15
C ILE A 11 3.55 5.01 -9.52
N ILE A 12 3.22 6.26 -9.15
CA ILE A 12 1.91 6.86 -9.45
C ILE A 12 1.63 6.94 -10.96
N TYR A 13 2.65 7.22 -11.77
CA TYR A 13 2.52 7.28 -13.23
C TYR A 13 2.93 5.98 -13.94
N ARG A 14 3.12 4.88 -13.19
CA ARG A 14 3.41 3.58 -13.79
C ARG A 14 2.28 3.18 -14.73
N ARG A 15 2.64 2.59 -15.88
CA ARG A 15 1.69 2.20 -16.93
C ARG A 15 0.58 1.28 -16.40
N ASP A 16 0.93 0.36 -15.50
CA ASP A 16 -0.01 -0.61 -14.94
C ASP A 16 -1.09 0.07 -14.10
N LEU A 17 -0.71 1.05 -13.26
CA LEU A 17 -1.65 1.83 -12.45
C LEU A 17 -2.49 2.79 -13.29
N THR A 18 -1.84 3.48 -14.24
CA THR A 18 -2.51 4.51 -15.07
C THR A 18 -3.57 3.94 -16.00
N ARG A 19 -3.52 2.64 -16.31
CA ARG A 19 -4.54 1.90 -17.07
C ARG A 19 -5.76 1.49 -16.24
N LEU A 20 -5.67 1.52 -14.92
CA LEU A 20 -6.82 1.24 -14.05
C LEU A 20 -7.82 2.40 -14.06
N PRO A 21 -9.11 2.14 -13.74
CA PRO A 21 -10.11 3.19 -13.58
C PRO A 21 -9.71 4.24 -12.55
N ASP A 22 -10.21 5.46 -12.71
CA ASP A 22 -9.90 6.61 -11.84
C ASP A 22 -10.10 6.30 -10.36
N ARG A 23 -11.18 5.59 -10.02
CA ARG A 23 -11.49 5.22 -8.64
C ARG A 23 -10.47 4.25 -8.04
N ALA A 24 -9.93 3.29 -8.82
CA ALA A 24 -8.83 2.44 -8.35
C ALA A 24 -7.54 3.24 -8.13
N ARG A 25 -7.23 4.20 -9.02
CA ARG A 25 -6.04 5.07 -8.89
C ARG A 25 -6.15 6.01 -7.69
N ILE A 26 -7.34 6.52 -7.40
CA ILE A 26 -7.64 7.32 -6.21
C ILE A 26 -7.55 6.45 -4.95
N LEU A 27 -8.16 5.26 -4.97
CA LEU A 27 -8.10 4.30 -3.87
C LEU A 27 -6.65 4.00 -3.47
N TYR A 28 -5.76 3.77 -4.43
CA TYR A 28 -4.35 3.55 -4.15
C TYR A 28 -3.69 4.71 -3.39
N GLN A 29 -4.05 5.96 -3.73
CA GLN A 29 -3.54 7.13 -3.02
C GLN A 29 -4.09 7.22 -1.60
N TYR A 30 -5.37 6.90 -1.39
CA TYR A 30 -5.95 6.79 -0.05
C TYR A 30 -5.28 5.70 0.79
N MET A 31 -4.95 4.56 0.18
CA MET A 31 -4.20 3.49 0.86
C MET A 31 -2.82 3.97 1.32
N ILE A 32 -2.10 4.77 0.51
CA ILE A 32 -0.80 5.36 0.91
C ILE A 32 -0.97 6.30 2.10
N LEU A 33 -2.06 7.08 2.13
CA LEU A 33 -2.34 8.02 3.22
C LEU A 33 -2.67 7.31 4.53
N GLU A 34 -3.45 6.23 4.44
CA GLU A 34 -3.94 5.50 5.62
C GLU A 34 -2.91 4.56 6.21
N ALA A 35 -2.03 3.99 5.39
CA ALA A 35 -1.11 2.96 5.83
C ALA A 35 -0.20 3.39 6.99
N ASP A 36 0.22 2.41 7.80
CA ASP A 36 1.21 2.59 8.84
C ASP A 36 2.62 2.82 8.26
N ASP A 37 3.66 2.85 9.10
CA ASP A 37 5.02 3.18 8.63
C ASP A 37 5.73 2.03 7.90
N ASP A 38 5.15 0.83 7.87
CA ASP A 38 5.61 -0.29 7.06
C ASP A 38 4.75 -0.52 5.81
N GLY A 39 3.69 0.26 5.65
CA GLY A 39 2.80 0.21 4.48
C GLY A 39 1.62 -0.73 4.65
N PHE A 40 1.24 -1.06 5.90
CA PHE A 40 0.09 -1.92 6.19
C PHE A 40 -1.17 -1.12 6.46
N VAL A 41 -2.30 -1.64 6.01
CA VAL A 41 -3.65 -1.10 6.24
C VAL A 41 -4.48 -2.19 6.91
N ASP A 42 -5.03 -1.86 8.08
CA ASP A 42 -5.73 -2.77 8.98
C ASP A 42 -7.14 -3.14 8.49
N ASP A 43 -7.91 -2.15 8.02
CA ASP A 43 -9.24 -2.30 7.43
C ASP A 43 -9.24 -1.68 6.01
N PRO A 44 -8.81 -2.46 4.98
CA PRO A 44 -8.82 -1.99 3.60
C PRO A 44 -10.21 -1.57 3.13
N MET A 45 -11.27 -2.22 3.62
CA MET A 45 -12.65 -1.94 3.23
C MET A 45 -13.14 -0.60 3.78
N ARG A 46 -12.66 -0.17 4.95
CA ARG A 46 -12.88 1.21 5.42
C ARG A 46 -12.26 2.22 4.46
N VAL A 47 -11.04 1.96 3.97
CA VAL A 47 -10.37 2.85 3.01
C VAL A 47 -11.11 2.88 1.67
N VAL A 48 -11.62 1.74 1.21
CA VAL A 48 -12.50 1.66 0.02
C VAL A 48 -13.72 2.57 0.17
N ARG A 49 -14.42 2.50 1.32
CA ARG A 49 -15.56 3.38 1.62
C ARG A 49 -15.16 4.86 1.67
N MET A 50 -14.04 5.19 2.31
CA MET A 50 -13.53 6.56 2.41
C MET A 50 -13.16 7.16 1.05
N ALA A 51 -12.60 6.35 0.14
CA ALA A 51 -12.25 6.76 -1.21
C ALA A 51 -13.45 6.79 -2.17
N GLU A 52 -14.65 6.42 -1.69
CA GLU A 52 -15.84 6.18 -2.50
C GLU A 52 -15.54 5.26 -3.69
N ALA A 53 -14.74 4.23 -3.45
CA ALA A 53 -14.39 3.20 -4.42
C ALA A 53 -15.23 1.94 -4.19
N THR A 54 -15.12 0.98 -5.11
CA THR A 54 -15.79 -0.32 -4.99
C THR A 54 -14.79 -1.42 -4.60
N GLU A 55 -15.31 -2.56 -4.13
CA GLU A 55 -14.50 -3.77 -3.92
C GLU A 55 -13.84 -4.26 -5.22
N GLU A 56 -14.50 -4.04 -6.36
CA GLU A 56 -13.90 -4.33 -7.68
C GLU A 56 -12.65 -3.47 -7.92
N ASN A 57 -12.66 -2.18 -7.56
CA ASN A 57 -11.48 -1.33 -7.68
C ASN A 57 -10.33 -1.79 -6.75
N TYR A 58 -10.67 -2.33 -5.58
CA TYR A 58 -9.69 -2.93 -4.67
C TYR A 58 -9.09 -4.20 -5.26
N GLY A 59 -9.92 -5.11 -5.78
CA GLY A 59 -9.48 -6.31 -6.49
C GLY A 59 -8.56 -6.00 -7.67
N MET A 60 -8.87 -4.97 -8.47
CA MET A 60 -8.01 -4.51 -9.56
C MET A 60 -6.60 -4.10 -9.09
N LEU A 61 -6.47 -3.50 -7.89
CA LEU A 61 -5.16 -3.14 -7.34
C LEU A 61 -4.38 -4.36 -6.85
N ILE A 62 -5.06 -5.38 -6.34
CA ILE A 62 -4.46 -6.67 -5.97
C ILE A 62 -3.97 -7.40 -7.22
N ASP A 63 -4.84 -7.53 -8.22
CA ASP A 63 -4.53 -8.21 -9.49
C ASP A 63 -3.37 -7.53 -10.23
N ALA A 64 -3.30 -6.20 -10.17
CA ALA A 64 -2.19 -5.42 -10.72
C ALA A 64 -0.91 -5.45 -9.85
N GLY A 65 -0.94 -6.09 -8.68
CA GLY A 65 0.20 -6.25 -7.77
C GLY A 65 0.59 -4.98 -7.01
N PHE A 66 -0.29 -4.00 -6.90
CA PHE A 66 -0.06 -2.79 -6.10
C PHE A 66 -0.34 -3.00 -4.62
N LEU A 67 -1.31 -3.87 -4.32
CA LEU A 67 -1.68 -4.31 -2.99
C LEU A 67 -1.51 -5.82 -2.87
N PHE A 68 -1.24 -6.28 -1.65
CA PHE A 68 -1.37 -7.68 -1.30
C PHE A 68 -2.23 -7.81 -0.06
N GLU A 69 -3.28 -8.61 -0.13
CA GLU A 69 -4.18 -8.89 0.98
C GLU A 69 -3.78 -10.21 1.67
N PHE A 70 -3.62 -10.15 2.99
CA PHE A 70 -3.34 -11.32 3.81
C PHE A 70 -4.65 -12.03 4.20
N LYS A 71 -4.55 -13.30 4.59
CA LYS A 71 -5.71 -14.08 5.07
C LYS A 71 -6.40 -13.47 6.30
N THR A 72 -5.70 -12.61 7.03
CA THR A 72 -6.21 -11.89 8.20
C THR A 72 -7.10 -10.69 7.83
N GLY A 73 -7.18 -10.32 6.55
CA GLY A 73 -7.93 -9.15 6.06
C GLY A 73 -7.13 -7.85 6.06
N VAL A 74 -5.91 -7.87 6.58
CA VAL A 74 -4.94 -6.77 6.48
C VAL A 74 -4.37 -6.74 5.06
N CYS A 75 -4.04 -5.56 4.54
CA CYS A 75 -3.32 -5.45 3.27
C CYS A 75 -2.02 -4.65 3.40
N VAL A 76 -1.09 -4.88 2.47
CA VAL A 76 0.17 -4.13 2.37
C VAL A 76 0.31 -3.49 0.99
N LEU A 77 0.85 -2.28 0.96
CA LEU A 77 1.25 -1.64 -0.29
C LEU A 77 2.59 -2.19 -0.76
N MET A 78 2.60 -2.88 -1.89
CA MET A 78 3.80 -3.58 -2.39
C MET A 78 4.97 -2.65 -2.73
N HIS A 79 4.68 -1.39 -3.04
CA HIS A 79 5.67 -0.38 -3.40
C HIS A 79 5.95 0.62 -2.25
N TRP A 80 5.57 0.28 -1.01
CA TRP A 80 5.64 1.21 0.12
C TRP A 80 7.01 1.88 0.28
N LEU A 81 8.10 1.11 0.24
CA LEU A 81 9.44 1.66 0.47
C LEU A 81 9.93 2.52 -0.71
N CYS A 82 9.33 2.37 -1.89
CA CYS A 82 9.55 3.29 -3.00
C CYS A 82 8.90 4.66 -2.73
N HIS A 83 7.80 4.68 -1.97
CA HIS A 83 7.06 5.88 -1.59
C HIS A 83 7.66 6.55 -0.34
N ASN A 84 7.88 5.77 0.72
CA ASN A 84 8.22 6.25 2.05
C ASN A 84 9.41 5.47 2.61
N SER A 85 10.42 6.18 3.11
CA SER A 85 11.54 5.54 3.82
C SER A 85 11.13 5.14 5.24
N THR A 86 11.57 3.96 5.67
CA THR A 86 11.46 3.48 7.06
C THR A 86 12.56 4.05 7.95
N ASP A 87 13.63 4.58 7.36
CA ASP A 87 14.71 5.25 8.08
C ASP A 87 14.36 6.72 8.32
N ARG A 88 13.44 6.94 9.26
CA ARG A 88 13.02 8.28 9.68
C ARG A 88 12.88 8.34 11.20
N GLU A 89 13.17 9.51 11.74
CA GLU A 89 12.98 9.77 13.17
C GLU A 89 11.49 9.58 13.55
N GLY A 90 11.24 8.82 14.62
CA GLY A 90 9.89 8.50 15.07
C GLY A 90 9.16 7.44 14.24
N TYR A 91 9.87 6.61 13.48
CA TYR A 91 9.32 5.41 12.85
C TYR A 91 8.70 4.46 13.90
N ILE A 92 7.51 3.95 13.59
CA ILE A 92 6.79 2.98 14.41
C ILE A 92 6.54 1.74 13.56
N SER A 93 7.17 0.62 13.95
CA SER A 93 6.96 -0.66 13.25
C SER A 93 5.50 -1.10 13.30
N THR A 94 5.08 -1.81 12.27
CA THR A 94 3.74 -2.40 12.20
C THR A 94 3.50 -3.38 13.35
N ILE A 95 2.25 -3.42 13.80
CA ILE A 95 1.77 -4.44 14.75
C ILE A 95 1.55 -5.80 14.06
N PHE A 96 1.43 -5.81 12.73
CA PHE A 96 1.18 -6.99 11.89
C PHE A 96 2.48 -7.78 11.63
N THR A 97 3.12 -8.21 12.72
CA THR A 97 4.45 -8.84 12.69
C THR A 97 4.47 -10.16 11.94
N GLU A 98 3.39 -10.94 12.00
CA GLU A 98 3.28 -12.23 11.31
C GLU A 98 3.18 -12.03 9.79
N GLU A 99 2.36 -11.10 9.34
CA GLU A 99 2.22 -10.71 7.94
C GLU A 99 3.53 -10.10 7.41
N ARG A 100 4.15 -9.23 8.20
CA ARG A 100 5.45 -8.61 7.87
C ARG A 100 6.55 -9.65 7.70
N SER A 101 6.51 -10.74 8.46
CA SER A 101 7.49 -11.83 8.38
C SER A 101 7.41 -12.62 7.07
N GLN A 102 6.25 -12.60 6.40
CA GLN A 102 6.02 -13.25 5.10
C GLN A 102 6.58 -12.44 3.92
N LEU A 103 7.05 -11.21 4.18
CA LEU A 103 7.59 -10.33 3.16
C LEU A 103 9.12 -10.33 3.14
N LYS A 104 9.68 -10.15 1.95
CA LYS A 104 11.07 -9.79 1.70
C LYS A 104 11.12 -8.53 0.82
N ILE A 105 12.18 -7.76 0.96
CA ILE A 105 12.39 -6.54 0.18
C ILE A 105 13.31 -6.90 -0.99
N LYS A 106 12.85 -6.61 -2.22
CA LYS A 106 13.64 -6.77 -3.43
C LYS A 106 14.71 -5.67 -3.53
N PRO A 107 15.76 -5.86 -4.35
CA PRO A 107 16.77 -4.82 -4.59
C PRO A 107 16.20 -3.50 -5.12
N ASN A 108 15.03 -3.52 -5.77
CA ASN A 108 14.35 -2.33 -6.28
C ASN A 108 13.50 -1.60 -5.21
N GLY A 109 13.50 -2.07 -3.96
CA GLY A 109 12.73 -1.48 -2.86
C GLY A 109 11.27 -1.93 -2.81
N GLU A 110 10.82 -2.85 -3.65
CA GLU A 110 9.47 -3.40 -3.57
C GLU A 110 9.40 -4.56 -2.58
N TYR A 111 8.27 -4.70 -1.89
CA TYR A 111 7.95 -5.93 -1.19
C TYR A 111 7.70 -7.07 -2.17
N CYS A 112 7.97 -8.28 -1.72
CA CYS A 112 7.44 -9.50 -2.32
C CYS A 112 7.28 -10.57 -1.26
N LEU A 113 6.43 -11.55 -1.57
CA LEU A 113 6.24 -12.71 -0.71
C LEU A 113 7.51 -13.55 -0.67
N ARG A 114 7.79 -14.11 0.50
CA ARG A 114 8.94 -14.99 0.70
C ARG A 114 8.83 -16.24 -0.15
#